data_AF-A0A661LJP8-F1
#
_entry.id   AF-A0A661LJP8-F1
#
_cell.length_a   1.000
_cell.length_b   1.000
_cell.length_c   1.000
_cell.angle_alpha   90.00
_cell.angle_beta   90.00
_cell.angle_gamma   90.00
#
_symmetry.space_group_name_H-M   'P 1'
#
loop_
_entity.id
_entity.type
_entity.pdbx_description
1 polymer ?
#
loop_
_entity_poly.entity_id
_entity_poly.type
_entity_poly.pdbx_seq_one_letter_code
_entity_poly.pdbx_strand_id
1 'polypeptide(L)'
;MINEDLREEFVREFVWPALRANAIYENNYLLGTSLAKPLIAKHQVDVAKNKSADAVSHGATGKGNDQVRFELAYLVPQQAGLNLVRK
;
A
#
# COMPACT_ATOMS: atom_id res chain seq x y z
N MET A 1 -6.44 4.44 18.09
CA MET A 1 -6.59 4.72 16.64
C MET A 1 -5.44 5.63 16.25
N ILE A 2 -4.64 5.24 15.25
CA ILE A 2 -3.52 6.05 14.73
C ILE A 2 -4.03 6.73 13.45
N ASN A 3 -3.80 8.03 13.31
CA ASN A 3 -4.16 8.81 12.13
C ASN A 3 -2.93 9.58 11.68
N GLU A 4 -2.38 9.18 10.54
CA GLU A 4 -1.16 9.77 9.97
C GLU A 4 -1.51 10.52 8.68
N ASP A 5 -0.97 11.73 8.54
CA ASP A 5 -1.10 12.51 7.32
C ASP A 5 -0.01 12.10 6.32
N LEU A 6 -0.39 11.26 5.37
CA LEU A 6 0.51 10.71 4.35
C LEU A 6 0.45 11.46 3.02
N ARG A 7 -0.23 12.62 2.95
CA ARG A 7 -0.47 13.32 1.67
C ARG A 7 0.82 13.77 1.00
N GLU A 8 1.75 14.33 1.76
CA GLU A 8 3.02 14.83 1.23
C GLU A 8 3.94 13.69 0.75
N GLU A 9 4.04 12.60 1.53
CA GLU A 9 4.77 11.40 1.10
C GLU A 9 4.14 10.76 -0.14
N PHE A 10 2.81 10.71 -0.21
CA PHE A 10 2.10 10.20 -1.37
C PHE A 10 2.44 10.99 -2.63
N VAL A 11 2.39 12.32 -2.56
CA VAL A 11 2.69 13.17 -3.71
C VAL A 11 4.16 12.99 -4.13
N ARG A 12 5.08 13.10 -3.17
CA ARG A 12 6.52 13.06 -3.42
C ARG A 12 7.01 11.70 -3.94
N GLU A 13 6.58 10.61 -3.32
CA GLU A 13 7.12 9.27 -3.55
C GLU A 13 6.30 8.44 -4.56
N PHE A 14 5.05 8.81 -4.85
CA PHE A 14 4.18 8.01 -5.74
C PHE A 14 3.65 8.82 -6.91
N VAL A 15 3.06 10.00 -6.68
CA VAL A 15 2.45 10.80 -7.74
C VAL A 15 3.51 11.38 -8.67
N TRP A 16 4.55 12.03 -8.14
CA TRP A 16 5.61 12.61 -8.97
C TRP A 16 6.40 11.59 -9.79
N PRO A 17 6.78 10.42 -9.25
CA PRO A 17 7.37 9.36 -10.07
C PRO A 17 6.44 8.86 -11.18
N ALA A 18 5.16 8.63 -10.89
CA ALA A 18 4.19 8.19 -11.90
C ALA A 18 3.99 9.23 -13.01
N LEU A 19 3.91 10.52 -12.63
CA LEU A 19 3.80 11.62 -13.57
C LEU A 19 5.03 11.73 -14.47
N ARG A 20 6.24 11.67 -13.90
CA ARG A 20 7.51 11.71 -14.67
C ARG A 20 7.63 10.55 -15.64
N ALA A 21 7.06 9.39 -15.31
CA ALA A 21 7.02 8.22 -16.18
C ALA A 21 5.93 8.28 -17.25
N ASN A 22 5.08 9.33 -17.28
CA ASN A 22 3.85 9.37 -18.07
C ASN A 22 3.01 8.09 -17.89
N ALA A 23 2.89 7.62 -16.64
CA ALA A 23 2.25 6.36 -16.34
C ALA A 23 0.73 6.45 -16.59
N ILE A 24 0.27 5.81 -17.67
CA ILE A 24 -1.14 5.71 -18.05
C ILE A 24 -1.45 4.24 -18.31
N TYR A 25 -2.41 3.70 -17.56
CA TYR A 25 -2.88 2.34 -17.77
C TYR A 25 -3.97 2.33 -18.85
N GLU A 26 -3.79 1.45 -19.85
CA GLU A 26 -4.73 1.27 -20.97
C GLU A 26 -5.12 2.61 -21.64
N ASN A 27 -4.17 3.54 -21.74
CA ASN A 27 -4.32 4.86 -22.35
C ASN A 27 -5.43 5.76 -21.77
N ASN A 28 -5.97 5.44 -20.59
CA ASN A 28 -7.07 6.21 -20.00
C ASN A 28 -6.98 6.36 -18.47
N TYR A 29 -6.38 5.41 -17.76
CA TYR A 29 -6.43 5.40 -16.30
C TYR A 29 -5.10 5.85 -15.66
N LEU A 30 -5.15 6.92 -14.87
CA LEU A 30 -3.99 7.54 -14.21
C LEU A 30 -3.56 6.87 -12.89
N LEU A 31 -3.94 5.60 -12.68
CA LEU A 31 -3.43 4.76 -11.59
C LEU A 31 -3.69 5.25 -10.15
N GLY A 32 -4.57 6.24 -9.92
CA GLY A 32 -4.74 6.88 -8.60
C GLY A 32 -4.96 5.91 -7.44
N THR A 33 -5.83 4.91 -7.59
CA THR A 33 -6.05 3.89 -6.57
C THR A 33 -4.84 2.97 -6.43
N SER A 34 -4.24 2.56 -7.54
CA SER A 34 -3.09 1.65 -7.56
C SER A 34 -1.87 2.26 -6.86
N LEU A 35 -1.64 3.56 -7.02
CA LEU A 35 -0.48 4.26 -6.44
C LEU A 35 -0.60 4.43 -4.91
N ALA A 36 -1.81 4.64 -4.39
CA ALA A 36 -2.00 4.90 -2.95
C ALA A 36 -1.85 3.65 -2.08
N LYS A 37 -2.20 2.46 -2.60
CA LYS A 37 -2.29 1.22 -1.81
C LYS A 37 -0.94 0.75 -1.24
N PRO A 38 0.17 0.78 -1.99
CA PRO A 38 1.48 0.44 -1.44
C PRO A 38 1.91 1.34 -0.27
N LEU A 39 1.62 2.64 -0.33
CA LEU A 39 1.94 3.57 0.78
C LEU A 39 1.15 3.22 2.04
N ILE A 40 -0.15 2.97 1.90
CA ILE A 40 -1.01 2.59 3.04
C ILE A 40 -0.52 1.25 3.64
N ALA A 41 -0.20 0.28 2.79
CA ALA A 41 0.29 -1.03 3.23
C ALA A 41 1.62 -0.94 3.98
N LYS A 42 2.56 -0.13 3.48
CA LYS A 42 3.86 0.14 4.12
C LYS A 42 3.67 0.71 5.53
N HIS A 43 2.89 1.80 5.65
CA HIS A 43 2.63 2.43 6.96
C HIS A 43 1.89 1.50 7.91
N GLN A 44 0.97 0.68 7.40
CA GLN A 44 0.32 -0.34 8.22
C GLN A 44 1.31 -1.36 8.79
N VAL A 45 2.30 -1.80 8.01
CA VAL A 45 3.38 -2.68 8.48
C VAL A 45 4.26 -1.98 9.51
N ASP A 46 4.65 -0.73 9.25
CA ASP A 46 5.49 0.04 10.16
C ASP A 46 4.81 0.23 11.53
N VAL A 47 3.52 0.56 11.52
CA VAL A 47 2.69 0.63 12.73
C VAL A 47 2.60 -0.72 13.44
N ALA A 48 2.37 -1.82 12.70
CA ALA A 48 2.29 -3.16 13.27
C ALA A 48 3.60 -3.55 13.98
N LYS A 49 4.76 -3.29 13.34
CA LYS A 49 6.09 -3.51 13.93
C LYS A 49 6.30 -2.67 15.19
N ASN A 50 5.95 -1.39 15.15
CA ASN A 50 6.05 -0.48 16.30
C ASN A 50 5.15 -0.87 17.47
N LYS A 51 4.12 -1.67 17.22
CA LYS A 51 3.20 -2.20 18.23
C LYS A 51 3.50 -3.65 18.60
N SER A 52 4.60 -4.23 18.09
CA SER A 52 4.96 -5.64 18.27
C SER A 52 3.80 -6.58 17.91
N ALA A 53 3.02 -6.22 16.88
CA ALA A 53 1.96 -7.07 16.38
C ALA A 53 2.56 -8.19 15.52
N ASP A 54 1.97 -9.39 15.58
CA ASP A 54 2.44 -10.54 14.81
C ASP A 54 1.85 -10.61 13.40
N ALA A 55 0.82 -9.81 13.11
CA ALA A 55 0.09 -9.89 11.85
C ALA A 55 -0.58 -8.58 11.41
N VAL A 56 -0.86 -8.48 10.11
CA VAL A 56 -1.68 -7.41 9.48
C VAL A 56 -2.92 -7.99 8.78
N SER A 57 -3.94 -7.15 8.58
CA SER A 57 -5.19 -7.51 7.88
C SER A 57 -5.74 -6.31 7.11
N HIS A 58 -6.52 -6.56 6.05
CA HIS A 58 -7.20 -5.52 5.27
C HIS A 58 -8.66 -5.88 4.94
N GLY A 59 -9.47 -4.86 4.67
CA GLY A 59 -10.88 -5.02 4.30
C GLY A 59 -11.16 -5.19 2.80
N ALA A 60 -10.13 -5.31 1.95
CA ALA A 60 -10.32 -5.47 0.51
C ALA A 60 -11.14 -6.74 0.16
N THR A 61 -11.90 -6.70 -0.93
CA THR A 61 -12.71 -7.84 -1.38
C THR A 61 -11.83 -8.95 -1.96
N GLY A 62 -12.23 -10.21 -1.77
CA GLY A 62 -11.49 -11.39 -2.25
C GLY A 62 -11.40 -11.57 -3.77
N LYS A 63 -12.04 -10.67 -4.54
CA LYS A 63 -12.06 -10.67 -6.01
C LYS A 63 -11.56 -9.35 -6.61
N GLY A 64 -11.18 -8.38 -5.77
CA GLY A 64 -10.77 -7.05 -6.21
C GLY A 64 -9.25 -6.91 -6.29
N ASN A 65 -8.78 -5.96 -7.10
CA ASN A 65 -7.34 -5.71 -7.27
C ASN A 65 -6.64 -5.22 -6.00
N ASP A 66 -7.37 -4.59 -5.07
CA ASP A 66 -6.80 -4.07 -3.83
C ASP A 66 -6.24 -5.17 -2.92
N GLN A 67 -6.80 -6.39 -2.94
CA GLN A 67 -6.22 -7.51 -2.19
C GLN A 67 -4.77 -7.75 -2.64
N VAL A 68 -4.54 -7.82 -3.96
CA VAL A 68 -3.22 -8.09 -4.53
C VAL A 68 -2.27 -6.94 -4.21
N ARG A 69 -2.74 -5.70 -4.29
CA ARG A 69 -1.92 -4.50 -4.00
C ARG A 69 -1.45 -4.46 -2.55
N PHE A 70 -2.33 -4.78 -1.59
CA PHE A 70 -1.95 -4.83 -0.18
C PHE A 70 -1.02 -6.01 0.10
N GLU A 71 -1.42 -7.21 -0.32
CA GLU A 71 -0.66 -8.43 0.00
C GLU A 71 0.75 -8.42 -0.60
N LEU A 72 0.92 -7.96 -1.83
CA LEU A 72 2.25 -7.83 -2.43
C LEU A 72 3.10 -6.78 -1.70
N ALA A 73 2.49 -5.68 -1.25
CA ALA A 73 3.22 -4.66 -0.52
C ALA A 73 3.68 -5.16 0.86
N TYR A 74 2.86 -5.93 1.59
CA TYR A 74 3.25 -6.54 2.86
C TYR A 74 4.41 -7.52 2.75
N LEU A 75 4.54 -8.19 1.60
CA LEU A 75 5.56 -9.22 1.35
C LEU A 75 6.92 -8.65 0.90
N VAL A 76 7.03 -7.33 0.69
CA VAL A 76 8.31 -6.71 0.30
C VAL A 76 9.38 -7.07 1.34
N PRO A 77 10.60 -7.52 0.95
CA PRO A 77 11.61 -8.01 1.89
C PRO A 77 11.98 -7.02 3.02
N GLN A 78 11.96 -5.71 2.75
CA GLN A 78 12.19 -4.68 3.77
C GLN A 78 11.08 -4.64 4.86
N GLN A 79 9.92 -5.23 4.57
CA GLN A 79 8.72 -5.28 5.40
C GLN A 79 8.48 -6.66 6.05
N ALA A 80 9.34 -7.65 5.81
CA ALA A 80 9.21 -9.02 6.32
C ALA A 80 9.15 -9.11 7.86
N GLY A 81 8.55 -10.20 8.36
CA GLY A 81 8.45 -10.54 9.78
C GLY A 81 7.03 -10.55 10.35
N LEU A 82 6.02 -10.21 9.54
CA LEU A 82 4.60 -10.21 9.94
C LEU A 82 3.82 -11.29 9.19
N ASN A 83 2.89 -11.94 9.88
CA ASN A 83 1.91 -12.82 9.27
C ASN A 83 0.82 -12.00 8.55
N LEU A 84 0.25 -12.57 7.50
CA LEU A 84 -0.91 -12.00 6.82
C LEU A 84 -2.17 -12.76 7.19
N VAL A 85 -3.16 -12.05 7.74
CA VAL A 85 -4.50 -12.62 7.97
C VAL A 85 -5.36 -12.37 6.73
N ARG A 86 -5.59 -13.43 5.95
CA ARG A 86 -6.55 -13.46 4.84
C ARG A 86 -7.95 -13.80 5.34
N LYS A 87 -8.97 -13.24 4.70
CA LYS A 87 -10.37 -13.67 4.89
C LYS A 87 -10.63 -14.99 4.19
#